data_AF-A0A183UYS3-F1
#
_entry.id   AF-A0A183UYS3-F1
#
_cell.length_a   1.000
_cell.length_b   1.000
_cell.length_c   1.000
_cell.angle_alpha   90.00
_cell.angle_beta   90.00
_cell.angle_gamma   90.00
#
_symmetry.space_group_name_H-M   'P 1'
#
loop_
_entity.id
_entity.type
_entity.pdbx_description
1 polymer ?
#
loop_
_entity_poly.entity_id
_entity_poly.type
_entity_poly.pdbx_seq_one_letter_code
_entity_poly.pdbx_strand_id
1 'polypeptide(L)'
;MSSSEEPERKKSRPSEEGGGDDDEKQPELPKGWEKRMSRTNNQYYYFNVYTGRSQWERPTKPADPAQAELTAVMFLVLFSVINVQCAHLLVKHAGSRRPSSWRSDVITRTKDEARNILIGYKKQLEEAPDMKAKFKELAKEFSDCSSAKRGGDLGMFKRRQMQKPFEDAAFALKVDYS
;
A
#
# COMPACT_ATOMS: atom_id res chain seq x y z
N MET A 1 -25.97 -61.48 -14.87
CA MET A 1 -27.26 -61.49 -14.12
C MET A 1 -26.96 -60.77 -12.80
N SER A 2 -27.48 -59.60 -12.46
CA SER A 2 -28.83 -59.07 -12.65
C SER A 2 -28.82 -57.61 -13.08
N SER A 3 -29.76 -57.29 -13.98
CA SER A 3 -30.24 -55.95 -14.33
C SER A 3 -31.15 -55.41 -13.24
N SER A 4 -31.26 -54.08 -13.12
CA SER A 4 -32.46 -53.40 -12.60
C SER A 4 -32.47 -51.96 -13.13
N GLU A 5 -33.15 -51.78 -14.26
CA GLU A 5 -33.78 -50.55 -14.75
C GLU A 5 -35.05 -50.24 -13.95
N GLU A 6 -35.43 -48.97 -13.82
CA GLU A 6 -36.85 -48.55 -13.83
C GLU A 6 -37.00 -47.09 -14.38
N PRO A 7 -38.09 -46.74 -15.11
CA PRO A 7 -38.07 -45.71 -16.15
C PRO A 7 -38.93 -44.45 -15.89
N GLU A 8 -39.07 -43.69 -16.97
CA GLU A 8 -39.69 -42.38 -17.23
C GLU A 8 -41.04 -42.03 -16.58
N ARG A 9 -41.25 -40.71 -16.39
CA ARG A 9 -42.59 -40.10 -16.31
C ARG A 9 -42.68 -38.78 -17.07
N LYS A 10 -43.39 -38.78 -18.20
CA LYS A 10 -43.92 -37.57 -18.86
C LYS A 10 -45.25 -37.16 -18.20
N LYS A 11 -45.41 -35.88 -17.89
CA LYS A 11 -46.70 -35.19 -18.09
C LYS A 11 -46.48 -33.70 -18.32
N SER A 12 -47.02 -33.25 -19.45
CA SER A 12 -46.83 -31.95 -20.06
C SER A 12 -47.96 -30.96 -19.72
N ARG A 13 -47.58 -29.68 -19.86
CA ARG A 13 -48.33 -28.42 -20.07
C ARG A 13 -48.42 -27.46 -18.86
N PRO A 14 -48.43 -26.13 -19.10
CA PRO A 14 -48.22 -25.40 -20.35
C PRO A 14 -46.97 -24.50 -20.33
N SER A 15 -46.32 -24.43 -21.50
CA SER A 15 -45.53 -23.29 -21.92
C SER A 15 -46.44 -22.06 -22.01
N GLU A 16 -46.31 -21.14 -21.07
CA GLU A 16 -46.68 -19.75 -21.30
C GLU A 16 -45.47 -19.07 -21.93
N GLU A 17 -45.47 -19.06 -23.26
CA GLU A 17 -44.86 -17.96 -24.00
C GLU A 17 -45.80 -16.76 -23.88
N GLY A 18 -45.34 -15.76 -23.14
CA GLY A 18 -45.65 -14.34 -23.31
C GLY A 18 -44.42 -13.64 -22.75
N GLY A 19 -43.65 -12.87 -23.50
CA GLY A 19 -43.96 -12.04 -24.65
C GLY A 19 -43.23 -10.72 -24.38
N GLY A 20 -42.42 -10.28 -25.36
CA GLY A 20 -41.60 -9.08 -25.34
C GLY A 20 -40.12 -9.44 -25.17
N ASP A 21 -39.23 -9.34 -26.16
CA ASP A 21 -39.18 -8.36 -27.26
C ASP A 21 -39.65 -6.96 -26.83
N ASP A 22 -39.39 -6.63 -25.57
CA ASP A 22 -39.26 -5.26 -25.11
C ASP A 22 -37.77 -4.90 -25.17
N ASP A 23 -37.27 -4.85 -26.40
CA ASP A 23 -36.18 -3.95 -26.79
C ASP A 23 -36.71 -2.49 -26.74
N GLU A 24 -37.49 -2.18 -25.69
CA GLU A 24 -37.86 -0.84 -25.29
C GLU A 24 -36.55 -0.13 -25.00
N LYS A 25 -36.21 0.80 -25.89
CA LYS A 25 -35.09 1.74 -25.83
C LYS A 25 -34.88 2.26 -24.41
N GLN A 26 -34.22 1.49 -23.56
CA GLN A 26 -33.84 1.96 -22.24
C GLN A 26 -32.80 3.05 -22.47
N PRO A 27 -32.97 4.22 -21.84
CA PRO A 27 -32.06 5.33 -22.07
C PRO A 27 -30.62 4.91 -21.77
N GLU A 28 -29.66 5.45 -22.52
CA GLU A 28 -28.25 5.17 -22.27
C GLU A 28 -27.90 5.41 -20.80
N LEU A 29 -27.00 4.59 -20.25
CA LEU A 29 -26.61 4.75 -18.86
C LEU A 29 -25.95 6.11 -18.65
N PRO A 30 -26.15 6.73 -17.47
CA PRO A 30 -25.44 7.94 -17.15
C PRO A 30 -23.93 7.76 -17.30
N LYS A 31 -23.23 8.81 -17.75
CA LYS A 31 -21.79 8.79 -18.03
C LYS A 31 -21.00 8.13 -16.88
N GLY A 32 -20.11 7.21 -17.24
CA GLY A 32 -19.23 6.51 -16.29
C GLY A 32 -19.83 5.25 -15.64
N TRP A 33 -20.96 4.75 -16.14
CA TRP A 33 -21.54 3.47 -15.75
C TRP A 33 -21.54 2.47 -16.91
N GLU A 34 -21.27 1.21 -16.61
CA GLU A 34 -21.27 0.10 -17.56
C GLU A 34 -22.18 -1.03 -17.03
N LYS A 35 -23.11 -1.53 -17.85
CA LYS A 35 -23.92 -2.72 -17.52
C LYS A 35 -23.07 -3.97 -17.78
N ARG A 36 -22.87 -4.79 -16.75
CA ARG A 36 -22.12 -6.06 -16.84
C ARG A 36 -22.97 -7.23 -16.37
N MET A 37 -22.69 -8.42 -16.87
CA MET A 37 -23.34 -9.66 -16.44
C MET A 37 -22.46 -10.38 -15.42
N SER A 38 -23.06 -10.81 -14.32
CA SER A 38 -22.40 -11.66 -13.33
C SER A 38 -22.29 -13.10 -13.86
N ARG A 39 -21.09 -13.68 -13.73
CA ARG A 39 -20.79 -15.04 -14.24
C ARG A 39 -21.38 -16.16 -13.38
N THR A 40 -21.83 -15.86 -12.15
CA THR A 40 -22.26 -16.87 -11.17
C THR A 40 -23.77 -17.05 -11.10
N ASN A 41 -24.54 -15.98 -11.27
CA ASN A 41 -25.99 -15.98 -11.15
C ASN A 41 -26.69 -15.41 -12.40
N ASN A 42 -25.93 -15.11 -13.45
CA ASN A 42 -26.43 -14.57 -14.72
C ASN A 42 -27.25 -13.28 -14.58
N GLN A 43 -27.07 -12.55 -13.47
CA GLN A 43 -27.76 -11.29 -13.20
C GLN A 43 -26.92 -10.11 -13.66
N TYR A 44 -27.58 -9.09 -14.22
CA TYR A 44 -26.93 -7.84 -14.56
C TYR A 44 -26.63 -7.01 -13.32
N TYR A 45 -25.47 -6.35 -13.32
CA TYR A 45 -25.08 -5.32 -12.36
C TYR A 45 -24.49 -4.12 -13.11
N TYR A 46 -24.39 -2.99 -12.43
CA TYR A 46 -23.86 -1.75 -12.96
C TYR A 46 -22.51 -1.46 -12.32
N PHE A 47 -21.50 -1.24 -13.15
CA PHE A 47 -20.12 -1.00 -12.75
C PHE A 47 -19.77 0.47 -12.96
N ASN A 48 -19.33 1.14 -11.91
CA ASN A 48 -18.79 2.49 -11.97
C ASN A 48 -17.36 2.42 -12.50
N VAL A 49 -17.12 2.93 -13.71
CA VAL A 49 -15.82 2.81 -14.37
C VAL A 49 -14.73 3.68 -13.71
N TYR A 50 -15.11 4.67 -12.92
CA TYR A 50 -14.17 5.55 -12.21
C TYR A 50 -13.76 4.97 -10.85
N THR A 51 -14.72 4.45 -10.07
CA THR A 51 -14.45 3.96 -8.69
C THR A 51 -14.23 2.45 -8.61
N GLY A 52 -14.51 1.70 -9.67
CA GLY A 52 -14.44 0.24 -9.70
C GLY A 52 -15.52 -0.47 -8.89
N ARG A 53 -16.54 0.25 -8.41
CA ARG A 53 -17.62 -0.29 -7.58
C ARG A 53 -18.76 -0.83 -8.43
N SER A 54 -19.37 -1.93 -7.98
CA SER A 54 -20.57 -2.52 -8.58
C SER A 54 -21.80 -2.25 -7.73
N GLN A 55 -22.95 -2.10 -8.37
CA GLN A 55 -24.26 -2.05 -7.71
C GLN A 55 -25.32 -2.79 -8.54
N TRP A 56 -26.38 -3.25 -7.89
CA TRP A 56 -27.46 -4.00 -8.55
C TRP A 56 -28.52 -3.06 -9.13
N GLU A 57 -28.76 -1.94 -8.46
CA GLU A 57 -29.73 -0.93 -8.86
C GLU A 57 -29.21 -0.09 -10.03
N ARG A 58 -30.08 0.19 -11.00
CA ARG A 58 -29.71 1.03 -12.15
C ARG A 58 -29.34 2.44 -11.70
N PRO A 59 -28.16 2.96 -12.08
CA PRO A 59 -27.75 4.30 -11.72
C PRO A 59 -28.62 5.35 -12.44
N THR A 60 -29.08 6.35 -11.68
CA THR A 60 -29.88 7.47 -12.20
C THR A 60 -29.05 8.75 -12.39
N LYS A 61 -27.82 8.77 -11.87
CA LYS A 61 -26.89 9.90 -11.95
C LYS A 61 -25.57 9.48 -12.59
N PRO A 62 -24.89 10.37 -13.32
CA PRO A 62 -23.54 10.12 -13.81
C PRO A 62 -22.61 9.69 -12.66
N ALA A 63 -21.69 8.78 -12.95
CA ALA A 63 -20.64 8.47 -12.01
C ALA A 63 -19.76 9.71 -11.84
N ASP A 64 -19.52 10.10 -10.59
CA ASP A 64 -18.72 11.27 -10.28
C ASP A 64 -17.23 10.87 -10.23
N PRO A 65 -16.39 11.29 -11.19
CA PRO A 65 -14.96 11.04 -11.12
C PRO A 65 -14.35 11.69 -9.87
N ALA A 66 -14.91 12.79 -9.34
CA ALA A 66 -14.44 13.41 -8.10
C ALA A 66 -14.61 12.48 -6.89
N GLN A 67 -15.53 11.51 -6.92
CA GLN A 67 -15.65 10.50 -5.88
C GLN A 67 -14.48 9.51 -5.90
N ALA A 68 -14.01 9.12 -7.09
CA ALA A 68 -12.81 8.30 -7.24
C ALA A 68 -11.58 9.05 -6.75
N GLU A 69 -11.42 10.31 -7.17
CA GLU A 69 -10.36 11.20 -6.70
C GLU A 69 -10.39 11.38 -5.18
N LEU A 70 -11.55 11.65 -4.59
CA LEU A 70 -11.69 11.79 -3.14
C LEU A 70 -11.30 10.50 -2.40
N THR A 71 -11.69 9.33 -2.91
CA THR A 71 -11.27 8.05 -2.32
C THR A 71 -9.78 7.79 -2.45
N ALA A 72 -9.17 8.15 -3.57
CA ALA A 72 -7.73 8.03 -3.79
C ALA A 72 -6.96 9.00 -2.87
N VAL A 73 -7.41 10.25 -2.77
CA VAL A 73 -6.84 11.26 -1.85
C VAL A 73 -6.99 10.80 -0.41
N MET A 74 -8.15 10.29 0.00
CA MET A 74 -8.36 9.79 1.36
C MET A 74 -7.48 8.57 1.65
N PHE A 75 -7.26 7.69 0.68
CA PHE A 75 -6.30 6.60 0.80
C PHE A 75 -4.87 7.12 0.95
N LEU A 76 -4.44 8.09 0.13
CA LEU A 76 -3.11 8.69 0.22
C LEU A 76 -2.89 9.39 1.58
N VAL A 77 -3.88 10.17 2.05
CA VAL A 77 -3.83 10.82 3.36
C VAL A 77 -3.73 9.77 4.47
N LEU A 78 -4.63 8.77 4.50
CA LEU A 78 -4.58 7.73 5.52
C LEU A 78 -3.28 6.93 5.45
N PHE A 79 -2.80 6.60 4.26
CA PHE A 79 -1.55 5.91 4.03
C PHE A 79 -0.35 6.71 4.54
N SER A 80 -0.30 8.02 4.31
CA SER A 80 0.75 8.91 4.84
C SER A 80 0.63 9.17 6.35
N VAL A 81 -0.56 9.02 6.95
CA VAL A 81 -0.75 9.13 8.40
C VAL A 81 -0.27 7.85 9.12
N ILE A 82 -0.48 6.67 8.52
CA ILE A 82 -0.14 5.39 9.16
C ILE A 82 1.28 4.91 8.84
N ASN A 83 1.89 5.36 7.74
CA ASN A 83 3.24 5.00 7.34
C ASN A 83 4.16 6.22 7.38
N VAL A 84 5.39 6.02 7.81
CA VAL A 84 6.47 7.00 7.66
C VAL A 84 7.60 6.39 6.84
N GLN A 85 8.31 7.23 6.09
CA GLN A 85 9.57 6.85 5.46
C GLN A 85 10.69 7.61 6.13
N CYS A 86 11.73 6.89 6.55
CA CYS A 86 12.90 7.49 7.18
C CYS A 86 14.18 6.93 6.58
N ALA A 87 15.21 7.78 6.53
CA ALA A 87 16.57 7.33 6.40
C ALA A 87 17.25 7.36 7.78
N HIS A 88 18.25 6.50 7.98
CA HIS A 88 19.04 6.53 9.20
C HIS A 88 20.54 6.34 8.93
N LEU A 89 21.34 6.81 9.88
CA LEU A 89 22.78 6.56 9.94
C LEU A 89 23.05 5.83 11.26
N LEU A 90 23.47 4.56 11.17
CA LEU A 90 23.69 3.70 12.33
C LEU A 90 25.18 3.57 12.60
N VAL A 91 25.61 3.88 13.83
CA VAL A 91 26.95 3.54 14.31
C VAL A 91 26.79 2.52 15.43
N LYS A 92 27.29 1.29 15.20
CA LYS A 92 27.28 0.24 16.21
C LYS A 92 28.45 0.41 17.19
N HIS A 93 28.33 -0.26 18.32
CA HIS A 93 29.35 -0.38 19.35
C HIS A 93 29.46 -1.83 19.84
N ALA A 94 30.47 -2.15 20.66
CA ALA A 94 30.74 -3.51 21.15
C ALA A 94 29.52 -4.16 21.85
N GLY A 95 28.75 -3.36 22.60
CA GLY A 95 27.50 -3.79 23.25
C GLY A 95 26.25 -3.84 22.35
N SER A 96 26.38 -3.66 21.03
CA SER A 96 25.24 -3.82 20.10
C SER A 96 24.83 -5.29 20.01
N ARG A 97 23.52 -5.59 19.83
CA ARG A 97 22.98 -6.97 19.71
C ARG A 97 23.76 -7.83 18.70
N ARG A 98 24.27 -7.21 17.63
CA ARG A 98 25.16 -7.85 16.64
C ARG A 98 26.29 -6.87 16.30
N PRO A 99 27.46 -6.95 16.97
CA PRO A 99 28.58 -6.01 16.79
C PRO A 99 29.41 -6.37 15.55
N SER A 100 28.75 -6.46 14.39
CA SER A 100 29.35 -6.70 13.08
C SER A 100 28.52 -6.03 11.99
N SER A 101 29.14 -5.61 10.89
CA SER A 101 28.47 -4.96 9.77
C SER A 101 29.16 -5.29 8.45
N TRP A 102 28.66 -4.74 7.34
CA TRP A 102 29.32 -4.86 6.04
C TRP A 102 30.67 -4.12 5.98
N ARG A 103 30.93 -3.20 6.92
CA ARG A 103 32.17 -2.42 7.00
C ARG A 103 33.23 -3.04 7.90
N SER A 104 32.82 -3.96 8.79
CA SER A 104 33.68 -4.48 9.84
C SER A 104 33.08 -5.75 10.43
N ASP A 105 33.85 -6.83 10.40
CA ASP A 105 33.46 -8.14 10.92
C ASP A 105 33.30 -8.14 12.44
N VAL A 106 34.11 -7.35 13.15
CA VAL A 106 34.08 -7.22 14.61
C VAL A 106 34.18 -5.75 15.02
N ILE A 107 33.12 -5.25 15.65
CA ILE A 107 33.03 -3.86 16.11
C ILE A 107 33.41 -3.78 17.58
N THR A 108 34.55 -3.14 17.86
CA THR A 108 35.13 -3.04 19.21
C THR A 108 34.91 -1.69 19.89
N ARG A 109 34.51 -0.66 19.13
CA ARG A 109 34.32 0.70 19.67
C ARG A 109 33.28 0.74 20.79
N THR A 110 33.50 1.61 21.78
CA THR A 110 32.62 1.77 22.93
C THR A 110 31.33 2.50 22.56
N LYS A 111 30.35 2.47 23.47
CA LYS A 111 29.08 3.20 23.28
C LYS A 111 29.30 4.72 23.21
N ASP A 112 30.25 5.24 23.98
CA ASP A 112 30.56 6.66 24.01
C ASP A 112 31.32 7.10 22.77
N GLU A 113 32.25 6.28 22.27
CA GLU A 113 32.89 6.50 20.97
C GLU A 113 31.86 6.52 19.83
N ALA A 114 30.94 5.55 19.79
CA ALA A 114 29.88 5.53 18.80
C ALA A 114 28.98 6.77 18.88
N ARG A 115 28.70 7.27 20.10
CA ARG A 115 27.97 8.53 20.29
C ARG A 115 28.77 9.73 19.78
N ASN A 116 30.06 9.82 20.07
CA ASN A 116 30.91 10.92 19.63
C ASN A 116 31.03 10.96 18.10
N ILE A 117 31.12 9.80 17.45
CA ILE A 117 31.08 9.69 15.99
C ILE A 117 29.76 10.25 15.45
N LEU A 118 28.62 9.86 16.02
CA LEU A 118 27.30 10.38 15.62
C LEU A 118 27.16 11.89 15.86
N ILE A 119 27.73 12.43 16.94
CA ILE A 119 27.76 13.87 17.20
C ILE A 119 28.58 14.59 16.11
N GLY A 120 29.71 14.02 15.70
CA GLY A 120 30.52 14.54 14.60
C GLY A 120 29.76 14.58 13.27
N TYR A 121 29.05 13.50 12.93
CA TYR A 121 28.20 13.48 11.74
C TYR A 121 27.04 14.48 11.83
N LYS A 122 26.41 14.61 13.00
CA LYS A 122 25.37 15.61 13.21
C LYS A 122 25.88 17.03 12.94
N LYS A 123 27.07 17.37 13.44
CA LYS A 123 27.69 18.68 13.18
C LYS A 123 27.91 18.91 11.67
N GLN A 124 28.44 17.91 10.96
CA GLN A 124 28.64 18.00 9.51
C GLN A 124 27.33 18.18 8.74
N LEU A 125 26.21 17.63 9.23
CA LEU A 125 24.89 17.82 8.64
C LEU A 125 24.36 19.23 8.86
N GLU A 126 24.57 19.80 10.05
CA GLU A 126 24.16 21.16 10.40
C GLU A 126 24.95 22.23 9.63
N GLU A 127 26.20 21.94 9.27
CA GLU A 127 27.08 22.83 8.49
C GLU A 127 26.92 22.67 6.96
N ALA A 128 26.19 21.64 6.51
CA ALA A 128 26.06 21.33 5.09
C ALA A 128 25.05 22.26 4.38
N PRO A 129 25.36 22.73 3.15
CA PRO A 129 24.40 23.52 2.36
C PRO A 129 23.20 22.66 1.91
N ASP A 130 23.42 21.37 1.67
CA ASP A 130 22.37 20.38 1.40
C ASP A 130 22.48 19.25 2.44
N MET A 131 21.71 19.39 3.51
CA MET A 131 21.63 18.41 4.59
C MET A 131 21.23 17.02 4.08
N LYS A 132 20.32 16.93 3.10
CA LYS A 132 19.77 15.67 2.60
C LYS A 132 20.80 14.91 1.76
N ALA A 133 21.50 15.60 0.86
CA ALA A 133 22.60 15.02 0.11
C ALA A 133 23.73 14.57 1.05
N LYS A 134 24.10 15.42 2.03
CA LYS A 134 25.16 15.08 2.98
C LYS A 134 24.78 13.90 3.88
N PHE A 135 23.52 13.82 4.32
CA PHE A 135 23.01 12.67 5.06
C PHE A 135 23.15 11.38 4.26
N LYS A 136 22.74 11.41 2.99
CA LYS A 136 22.81 10.27 2.09
C LYS A 136 24.25 9.80 1.87
N GLU A 137 25.19 10.73 1.72
CA GLU A 137 26.63 10.47 1.61
C GLU A 137 27.17 9.80 2.88
N LEU A 138 26.98 10.44 4.04
CA LEU A 138 27.45 9.91 5.32
C LEU A 138 26.84 8.54 5.64
N ALA A 139 25.57 8.33 5.33
CA ALA A 139 24.91 7.05 5.53
C ALA A 139 25.46 5.95 4.58
N LYS A 140 25.80 6.28 3.33
CA LYS A 140 26.43 5.33 2.40
C LYS A 140 27.79 4.87 2.88
N GLU A 141 28.60 5.81 3.38
CA GLU A 141 30.00 5.55 3.69
C GLU A 141 30.20 4.97 5.10
N PHE A 142 29.44 5.47 6.08
CA PHE A 142 29.74 5.24 7.49
C PHE A 142 28.67 4.43 8.25
N SER A 143 27.48 4.21 7.69
CA SER A 143 26.44 3.46 8.39
C SER A 143 26.76 1.98 8.48
N ASP A 144 26.70 1.43 9.69
CA ASP A 144 26.83 -0.01 9.99
C ASP A 144 25.53 -0.80 9.68
N CYS A 145 24.48 -0.14 9.18
CA CYS A 145 23.27 -0.78 8.68
C CYS A 145 23.41 -1.15 7.20
N SER A 146 22.75 -2.22 6.78
CA SER A 146 22.69 -2.61 5.36
C SER A 146 21.90 -1.61 4.50
N SER A 147 21.14 -0.69 5.10
CA SER A 147 20.50 0.44 4.41
C SER A 147 21.50 1.44 3.83
N ALA A 148 22.78 1.37 4.21
CA ALA A 148 23.86 2.19 3.64
C ALA A 148 23.85 2.18 2.11
N LYS A 149 23.61 1.03 1.47
CA LYS A 149 23.52 0.91 0.00
C LYS A 149 22.43 1.79 -0.64
N ARG A 150 21.41 2.19 0.13
CA ARG A 150 20.34 3.12 -0.27
C ARG A 150 20.48 4.51 0.36
N GLY A 151 21.66 4.83 0.88
CA GLY A 151 21.90 6.08 1.60
C GLY A 151 21.08 6.21 2.88
N GLY A 152 20.95 5.10 3.61
CA GLY A 152 20.26 5.05 4.89
C GLY A 152 18.76 4.81 4.79
N ASP A 153 18.17 4.84 3.59
CA ASP A 153 16.73 4.66 3.38
C ASP A 153 16.24 3.28 3.87
N LEU A 154 15.30 3.33 4.82
CA LEU A 154 14.62 2.16 5.39
C LEU A 154 13.35 1.80 4.63
N GLY A 155 12.91 2.65 3.71
CA GLY A 155 11.60 2.56 3.08
C GLY A 155 10.48 2.98 4.03
N MET A 156 9.24 2.75 3.58
CA MET A 156 8.06 3.02 4.39
C MET A 156 7.83 1.92 5.42
N PHE A 157 7.47 2.31 6.63
CA PHE A 157 7.09 1.38 7.69
C PHE A 157 5.96 1.94 8.56
N LYS A 158 5.24 1.02 9.18
CA LYS A 158 4.16 1.28 10.14
C LYS A 158 4.68 1.19 11.58
N ARG A 159 3.87 1.65 12.52
CA ARG A 159 4.11 1.35 13.93
C ARG A 159 4.20 -0.16 14.18
N ARG A 160 4.98 -0.53 15.18
CA ARG A 160 5.37 -1.88 15.61
C ARG A 160 6.26 -2.66 14.63
N GLN A 161 6.80 -2.02 13.59
CA GLN A 161 7.73 -2.67 12.66
C GLN A 161 9.21 -2.39 12.98
N MET A 162 9.50 -1.34 13.74
CA MET A 162 10.86 -0.96 14.16
C MET A 162 11.05 -1.11 15.67
N GLN A 163 12.30 -1.01 16.15
CA GLN A 163 12.55 -0.96 17.58
C GLN A 163 11.87 0.26 18.20
N LYS A 164 11.22 0.07 19.36
CA LYS A 164 10.36 1.08 20.00
C LYS A 164 11.00 2.48 20.10
N PRO A 165 12.27 2.64 20.54
CA PRO A 165 12.88 3.97 20.60
C PRO A 165 13.07 4.64 19.24
N PHE A 166 13.38 3.84 18.20
CA PHE A 166 13.53 4.36 16.84
C PHE A 166 12.17 4.77 16.25
N GLU A 167 11.16 3.92 16.45
CA GLU A 167 9.81 4.19 15.98
C GLU A 167 9.21 5.44 16.59
N ASP A 168 9.33 5.61 17.91
CA ASP A 168 8.78 6.77 18.60
C ASP A 168 9.41 8.07 18.09
N ALA A 169 10.73 8.07 17.84
CA ALA A 169 11.40 9.20 17.20
C ALA A 169 10.92 9.42 15.76
N ALA A 170 10.87 8.37 14.94
CA ALA A 170 10.50 8.46 13.53
C ALA A 170 9.09 9.05 13.32
N PHE A 171 8.10 8.61 14.10
CA PHE A 171 6.73 9.12 14.01
C PHE A 171 6.52 10.48 14.68
N ALA A 172 7.49 10.96 15.48
CA ALA A 172 7.44 12.30 16.10
C ALA A 172 8.07 13.39 15.21
N LEU A 173 8.89 13.00 14.23
CA LEU A 173 9.51 13.93 13.29
C LEU A 173 8.47 14.46 12.29
N LYS A 174 8.61 15.74 11.91
CA LYS A 174 7.82 16.32 10.82
C LYS A 174 8.31 15.76 9.48
N VAL A 175 7.36 15.44 8.61
CA VAL A 175 7.68 15.08 7.22
C VAL A 175 8.24 16.31 6.53
N ASP A 176 9.40 16.13 5.91
CA ASP A 176 10.00 17.14 5.05
C ASP A 176 9.38 17.03 3.64
N TYR A 177 8.73 18.11 3.21
CA TYR A 177 8.11 18.23 1.88
C TYR A 177 8.96 19.06 0.91
N SER A 178 10.16 19.49 1.32
CA SER A 178 11.08 20.30 0.51
C SER A 178 12.02 19.51 -0.40
#